data_AF-A0A3D1QCR3-F1
#
_entry.id   AF-A0A3D1QCR3-F1
#
_cell.length_a   1.000
_cell.length_b   1.000
_cell.length_c   1.000
_cell.angle_alpha   90.00
_cell.angle_beta   90.00
_cell.angle_gamma   90.00
#
_symmetry.space_group_name_H-M   'P 1'
#
loop_
_entity.id
_entity.type
_entity.pdbx_description
1 polymer ?
#
loop_
_entity_poly.entity_id
_entity_poly.type
_entity_poly.pdbx_seq_one_letter_code
_entity_poly.pdbx_strand_id
1 'polypeptide(L)'
;EDLYKRNCEMPFGFFPQPVYFGSIANRYQKLYGNIENQQAAIAVNTRKHAILNGNAQMRKPMTVEDYFRSPLLAEPLRLFDCCVMTDGAAALILTTEERARDLARPAATVLGIAAAGLNPASPFFFTQTPDPLTTSAAQTAPSAFAQAGVTHDDIDVLEIYDSFTINVILQLEDLGFCPKGEGARFIGNGEVISLDGKLPLNTHGGLLSQGYMYGMA
;
A
#
# COMPACT_ATOMS: atom_id res chain seq x y z
N GLU A 1 -7.17 -7.83 -23.58
CA GLU A 1 -5.95 -8.52 -23.09
C GLU A 1 -4.75 -7.74 -23.58
N ASP A 2 -3.80 -7.41 -22.71
CA ASP A 2 -2.59 -6.68 -23.08
C ASP A 2 -1.66 -7.60 -23.89
N LEU A 3 -1.52 -7.31 -25.19
CA LEU A 3 -0.72 -8.09 -26.13
C LEU A 3 0.76 -8.12 -25.73
N TYR A 4 1.27 -7.07 -25.10
CA TYR A 4 2.67 -6.98 -24.71
C TYR A 4 2.95 -7.86 -23.50
N LYS A 5 2.14 -7.77 -22.44
CA LYS A 5 2.26 -8.67 -21.29
C LYS A 5 2.23 -10.15 -21.71
N ARG A 6 1.27 -10.52 -22.57
CA ARG A 6 1.12 -11.91 -23.04
C ARG A 6 2.33 -12.40 -23.84
N ASN A 7 2.92 -11.54 -24.67
CA ASN A 7 3.97 -11.96 -25.60
C ASN A 7 5.40 -11.70 -25.09
N CYS A 8 5.58 -10.78 -24.14
CA CYS A 8 6.90 -10.30 -23.71
C CYS A 8 7.21 -10.56 -22.24
N GLU A 9 6.20 -10.76 -21.36
CA GLU A 9 6.41 -10.99 -19.93
C GLU A 9 6.07 -12.45 -19.55
N MET A 10 4.86 -12.88 -19.88
CA MET A 10 4.34 -14.20 -19.49
C MET A 10 5.21 -15.38 -19.94
N PRO A 11 5.78 -15.41 -21.17
CA PRO A 11 6.62 -16.53 -21.61
C PRO A 11 7.89 -16.71 -20.77
N PHE A 12 8.32 -15.67 -20.05
CA PHE A 12 9.50 -15.69 -19.18
C PHE A 12 9.14 -15.85 -17.69
N GLY A 13 7.89 -16.19 -17.38
CA GLY A 13 7.43 -16.37 -15.99
C GLY A 13 7.07 -15.08 -15.26
N PHE A 14 7.14 -13.93 -15.94
CA PHE A 14 6.75 -12.63 -15.42
C PHE A 14 5.22 -12.48 -15.55
N PHE A 15 4.48 -13.11 -14.64
CA PHE A 15 3.02 -13.20 -14.67
C PHE A 15 2.34 -13.03 -13.30
N PRO A 16 2.77 -13.72 -12.23
CA PRO A 16 2.13 -13.57 -10.94
C PRO A 16 2.60 -12.27 -10.26
N GLN A 17 1.67 -11.54 -9.61
CA GLN A 17 1.95 -10.25 -8.97
C GLN A 17 3.18 -10.25 -8.02
N PRO A 18 3.42 -11.29 -7.20
CA PRO A 18 4.62 -11.37 -6.37
C PRO A 18 5.94 -11.25 -7.13
N VAL A 19 6.02 -11.71 -8.39
CA VAL A 19 7.25 -11.60 -9.21
C VAL A 19 7.52 -10.15 -9.60
N TYR A 20 6.48 -9.37 -9.89
CA TYR A 20 6.58 -7.94 -10.17
C TYR A 20 7.10 -7.21 -8.93
N PHE A 21 6.39 -7.32 -7.81
CA PHE A 21 6.75 -6.63 -6.58
C PHE A 21 8.05 -7.14 -5.94
N GLY A 22 8.41 -8.41 -6.14
CA GLY A 22 9.72 -8.94 -5.76
C GLY A 22 10.85 -8.29 -6.56
N SER A 23 10.63 -8.04 -7.86
CA SER A 23 11.59 -7.28 -8.68
C SER A 23 11.71 -5.82 -8.23
N ILE A 24 10.60 -5.17 -7.85
CA ILE A 24 10.61 -3.82 -7.25
C ILE A 24 11.42 -3.83 -5.94
N ALA A 25 11.14 -4.78 -5.04
CA ALA A 25 11.80 -4.87 -3.75
C ALA A 25 13.31 -5.13 -3.90
N ASN A 26 13.70 -6.03 -4.81
CA ASN A 26 15.12 -6.25 -5.15
C ASN A 26 15.78 -4.96 -5.68
N ARG A 27 15.10 -4.23 -6.57
CA ARG A 27 15.62 -2.96 -7.11
C ARG A 27 15.78 -1.92 -6.01
N TYR A 28 14.80 -1.78 -5.13
CA TYR A 28 14.87 -0.88 -3.97
C TYR A 28 16.04 -1.27 -3.06
N GLN A 29 16.17 -2.55 -2.68
CA GLN A 29 17.24 -3.02 -1.82
C GLN A 29 18.62 -2.79 -2.42
N LYS A 30 18.75 -2.96 -3.73
CA LYS A 30 20.01 -2.72 -4.44
C LYS A 30 20.46 -1.25 -4.36
N LEU A 31 19.53 -0.30 -4.30
CA LEU A 31 19.83 1.13 -4.26
C LEU A 31 19.93 1.67 -2.84
N TYR A 32 19.09 1.18 -1.92
CA TYR A 32 18.85 1.81 -0.61
C TYR A 32 19.13 0.90 0.60
N GLY A 33 19.51 -0.37 0.37
CA GLY A 33 19.86 -1.32 1.42
C GLY A 33 18.73 -2.27 1.81
N ASN A 34 19.04 -3.24 2.68
CA ASN A 34 18.09 -4.29 3.08
C ASN A 34 16.89 -3.69 3.83
N ILE A 35 15.68 -4.14 3.47
CA ILE A 35 14.40 -3.68 4.01
C ILE A 35 13.57 -4.79 4.68
N GLU A 36 14.07 -6.01 4.78
CA GLU A 36 13.28 -7.16 5.27
C GLU A 36 12.72 -6.93 6.68
N ASN A 37 13.48 -6.25 7.55
CA ASN A 37 13.01 -5.88 8.89
C ASN A 37 11.83 -4.91 8.84
N GLN A 38 11.84 -3.97 7.91
CA GLN A 38 10.75 -3.00 7.71
C GLN A 38 9.53 -3.66 7.08
N GLN A 39 9.75 -4.59 6.15
CA GLN A 39 8.68 -5.41 5.59
C GLN A 39 7.99 -6.25 6.68
N ALA A 40 8.78 -6.87 7.57
CA ALA A 40 8.26 -7.55 8.76
C ALA A 40 7.48 -6.60 9.68
N ALA A 41 8.01 -5.40 9.93
CA ALA A 41 7.38 -4.40 10.78
C ALA A 41 6.03 -3.93 10.23
N ILE A 42 5.92 -3.72 8.91
CA ILE A 42 4.66 -3.42 8.23
C ILE A 42 3.68 -4.58 8.44
N ALA A 43 4.06 -5.81 8.05
CA ALA A 43 3.16 -6.97 8.11
C ALA A 43 2.65 -7.24 9.54
N VAL A 44 3.51 -7.10 10.55
CA VAL A 44 3.16 -7.29 11.97
C VAL A 44 2.23 -6.18 12.48
N ASN A 45 2.49 -4.91 12.17
CA ASN A 45 1.58 -3.82 12.56
C ASN A 45 0.21 -3.97 11.89
N THR A 46 0.19 -4.22 10.59
CA THR A 46 -1.05 -4.47 9.85
C THR A 46 -1.84 -5.65 10.46
N ARG A 47 -1.15 -6.73 10.88
CA ARG A 47 -1.82 -7.83 11.59
C ARG A 47 -2.36 -7.42 12.96
N LYS A 48 -1.63 -6.62 13.74
CA LYS A 48 -2.11 -6.12 15.04
C LYS A 48 -3.39 -5.31 14.87
N HIS A 49 -3.45 -4.45 13.85
CA HIS A 49 -4.63 -3.64 13.54
C HIS A 49 -5.81 -4.54 13.14
N ALA A 50 -5.57 -5.51 12.25
CA ALA A 50 -6.58 -6.45 11.78
C ALA A 50 -7.26 -7.25 12.90
N ILE A 51 -6.54 -7.63 13.95
CA ILE A 51 -7.10 -8.42 15.07
C ILE A 51 -8.18 -7.64 15.84
N LEU A 52 -8.08 -6.30 15.85
CA LEU A 52 -9.06 -5.41 16.46
C LEU A 52 -10.29 -5.19 15.57
N ASN A 53 -10.19 -5.51 14.28
CA ASN A 53 -11.27 -5.38 13.32
C ASN A 53 -12.09 -6.68 13.22
N GLY A 54 -13.37 -6.61 13.57
CA GLY A 54 -14.30 -7.74 13.50
C GLY A 54 -14.46 -8.37 12.11
N ASN A 55 -14.18 -7.61 11.05
CA ASN A 55 -14.34 -8.03 9.65
C ASN A 55 -13.05 -8.53 8.98
N ALA A 56 -11.91 -8.55 9.70
CA ALA A 56 -10.65 -8.98 9.12
C ALA A 56 -10.59 -10.50 8.87
N GLN A 57 -10.00 -10.91 7.75
CA GLN A 57 -9.74 -12.31 7.41
C GLN A 57 -8.62 -12.91 8.27
N MET A 58 -7.54 -12.17 8.49
CA MET A 58 -6.36 -12.65 9.22
C MET A 58 -6.38 -12.16 10.66
N ARG A 59 -6.89 -13.00 11.57
CA ARG A 59 -7.10 -12.65 12.99
C ARG A 59 -6.15 -13.35 13.96
N LYS A 60 -5.21 -14.14 13.46
CA LYS A 60 -4.19 -14.78 14.31
C LYS A 60 -3.03 -13.80 14.54
N PRO A 61 -2.66 -13.52 15.81
CA PRO A 61 -1.44 -12.79 16.14
C PRO A 61 -0.22 -13.33 15.38
N MET A 62 0.64 -12.42 14.94
CA MET A 62 1.85 -12.72 14.18
C MET A 62 3.01 -11.93 14.78
N THR A 63 4.09 -12.63 15.10
CA THR A 63 5.35 -12.04 15.53
C THR A 63 6.29 -11.81 14.35
N VAL A 64 7.36 -11.04 14.55
CA VAL A 64 8.44 -10.88 13.56
C VAL A 64 9.10 -12.23 13.24
N GLU A 65 9.22 -13.12 14.23
CA GLU A 65 9.73 -14.47 14.04
C GLU A 65 8.78 -15.32 13.18
N ASP A 66 7.46 -15.21 13.37
CA ASP A 66 6.49 -15.87 12.49
C ASP A 66 6.61 -15.39 11.04
N TYR A 67 6.88 -14.08 10.85
CA TYR A 67 7.13 -13.52 9.54
C TYR A 67 8.37 -14.14 8.87
N PHE A 68 9.52 -14.18 9.56
CA PHE A 68 10.75 -14.74 8.99
C PHE A 68 10.71 -16.26 8.79
N ARG A 69 9.86 -16.99 9.54
CA ARG A 69 9.60 -18.41 9.32
C ARG A 69 8.63 -18.68 8.16
N SER A 70 7.93 -17.66 7.68
CA SER A 70 7.01 -17.82 6.55
C SER A 70 7.77 -18.04 5.23
N PRO A 71 7.22 -18.83 4.29
CA PRO A 71 7.93 -19.20 3.08
C PRO A 71 8.16 -17.98 2.18
N LEU A 72 9.30 -17.96 1.50
CA LEU A 72 9.54 -17.07 0.37
C LEU A 72 8.63 -17.47 -0.79
N LEU A 73 7.94 -16.48 -1.37
CA LEU A 73 7.11 -16.67 -2.57
C LEU A 73 7.81 -16.16 -3.82
N ALA A 74 8.41 -14.97 -3.74
CA ALA A 74 9.17 -14.35 -4.81
C ALA A 74 10.23 -13.44 -4.17
N GLU A 75 11.45 -13.94 -4.02
CA GLU A 75 12.53 -13.26 -3.29
C GLU A 75 12.64 -11.78 -3.68
N PRO A 76 12.63 -10.85 -2.70
CA PRO A 76 12.74 -11.06 -1.23
C PRO A 76 11.39 -11.23 -0.51
N LEU A 77 10.27 -11.30 -1.24
CA LEU A 77 8.93 -11.33 -0.66
C LEU A 77 8.56 -12.70 -0.11
N ARG A 78 8.08 -12.69 1.13
CA ARG A 78 7.52 -13.82 1.86
C ARG A 78 6.00 -13.85 1.76
N LEU A 79 5.40 -14.93 2.24
CA LEU A 79 3.95 -15.10 2.28
C LEU A 79 3.24 -13.89 2.90
N PHE A 80 3.76 -13.37 4.00
CA PHE A 80 3.14 -12.24 4.72
C PHE A 80 3.52 -10.86 4.18
N ASP A 81 4.31 -10.80 3.12
CA ASP A 81 4.48 -9.59 2.31
C ASP A 81 3.36 -9.42 1.29
N CYS A 82 2.51 -10.42 1.10
CA CYS A 82 1.49 -10.45 0.06
C CYS A 82 0.10 -10.27 0.69
N CYS A 83 -0.75 -9.49 0.02
CA CYS A 83 -2.16 -9.38 0.40
C CYS A 83 -2.92 -10.71 0.33
N VAL A 84 -4.01 -10.77 1.09
CA VAL A 84 -4.90 -11.94 1.10
C VAL A 84 -5.78 -11.97 -0.15
N MET A 85 -6.30 -13.15 -0.49
CA MET A 85 -7.38 -13.28 -1.48
C MET A 85 -8.73 -13.24 -0.76
N THR A 86 -9.64 -12.41 -1.25
CA THR A 86 -10.87 -12.07 -0.53
C THR A 86 -12.09 -12.12 -1.42
N ASP A 87 -13.10 -12.84 -0.96
CA ASP A 87 -14.48 -12.66 -1.41
C ASP A 87 -15.14 -11.64 -0.48
N GLY A 88 -15.56 -10.50 -1.03
CA GLY A 88 -16.12 -9.41 -0.24
C GLY A 88 -16.67 -8.28 -1.12
N ALA A 89 -17.42 -7.37 -0.49
CA ALA A 89 -17.94 -6.18 -1.14
C ALA A 89 -17.90 -4.99 -0.17
N ALA A 90 -17.65 -3.81 -0.71
CA ALA A 90 -17.72 -2.54 -0.01
C ALA A 90 -18.42 -1.52 -0.91
N ALA A 91 -19.12 -0.56 -0.30
CA ALA A 91 -19.83 0.49 -1.02
C ALA A 91 -19.75 1.80 -0.23
N LEU A 92 -19.65 2.91 -0.96
CA LEU A 92 -19.68 4.26 -0.42
C LEU A 92 -20.92 4.99 -0.99
N ILE A 93 -21.60 5.76 -0.14
CA ILE A 93 -22.69 6.63 -0.55
C ILE A 93 -22.16 8.06 -0.57
N LEU A 94 -22.15 8.66 -1.75
CA LEU A 94 -21.69 10.04 -1.96
C LEU A 94 -22.89 10.95 -2.19
N THR A 95 -22.87 12.12 -1.56
CA THR A 95 -23.90 13.16 -1.70
C THR A 95 -23.30 14.53 -1.44
N THR A 96 -24.06 15.60 -1.70
CA THR A 96 -23.68 16.96 -1.33
C THR A 96 -23.62 17.14 0.19
N GLU A 97 -22.80 18.07 0.68
CA GLU A 97 -22.73 18.40 2.10
C GLU A 97 -24.08 18.84 2.68
N GLU A 98 -24.87 19.59 1.90
CA GLU A 98 -26.22 19.99 2.27
C GLU A 98 -27.09 18.79 2.59
N ARG A 99 -27.14 17.81 1.68
CA ARG A 99 -27.92 16.60 1.88
C ARG A 99 -27.35 15.72 2.99
N ALA A 100 -26.04 15.72 3.17
CA ALA A 100 -25.38 14.93 4.21
C ALA A 100 -25.78 15.37 5.63
N ARG A 101 -26.12 16.66 5.84
CA ARG A 101 -26.62 17.18 7.13
C ARG A 101 -27.93 16.53 7.58
N ASP A 102 -28.74 16.04 6.64
CA ASP A 102 -30.01 15.37 6.93
C ASP A 102 -29.88 13.86 7.17
N LEU A 103 -28.67 13.29 7.03
CA LEU A 103 -28.45 11.85 7.15
C LEU A 103 -28.13 11.42 8.59
N ALA A 104 -28.36 10.14 8.88
CA ALA A 104 -28.24 9.59 10.23
C ALA A 104 -26.81 9.49 10.78
N ARG A 105 -25.78 9.64 9.93
CA ARG A 105 -24.36 9.51 10.30
C ARG A 105 -23.62 10.81 9.97
N PRO A 106 -22.64 11.22 10.80
CA PRO A 106 -21.74 12.30 10.44
C PRO A 106 -21.07 12.02 9.07
N ALA A 107 -21.00 13.05 8.23
CA ALA A 107 -20.38 12.94 6.93
C ALA A 107 -18.85 13.03 7.04
N ALA A 108 -18.14 12.27 6.22
CA ALA A 108 -16.73 12.49 5.93
C ALA A 108 -16.63 13.32 4.65
N THR A 109 -16.14 14.56 4.76
CA THR A 109 -15.98 15.45 3.60
C THR A 109 -14.74 15.07 2.80
N VAL A 110 -14.88 14.98 1.47
CA VAL A 110 -13.75 14.81 0.55
C VAL A 110 -13.13 16.17 0.27
N LEU A 111 -12.03 16.49 0.94
CA LEU A 111 -11.35 17.79 0.80
C LEU A 111 -10.47 17.87 -0.45
N GLY A 112 -9.88 16.75 -0.88
CA GLY A 112 -9.03 16.70 -2.06
C GLY A 112 -9.10 15.34 -2.76
N ILE A 113 -9.03 15.35 -4.09
CA ILE A 113 -8.99 14.15 -4.91
C ILE A 113 -8.07 14.39 -6.12
N ALA A 114 -7.15 13.46 -6.35
CA ALA A 114 -6.29 13.51 -7.51
C ALA A 114 -6.17 12.11 -8.12
N ALA A 115 -6.11 12.08 -9.45
CA ALA A 115 -5.92 10.86 -10.21
C ALA A 115 -4.81 11.09 -11.24
N ALA A 116 -3.93 10.12 -11.35
CA ALA A 116 -2.94 10.04 -12.42
C ALA A 116 -3.06 8.66 -13.06
N GLY A 117 -3.08 8.62 -14.38
CA GLY A 117 -2.98 7.39 -15.15
C GLY A 117 -1.59 7.30 -15.77
N LEU A 118 -1.11 6.07 -15.95
CA LEU A 118 -0.04 5.84 -16.93
C LEU A 118 -0.57 6.21 -18.31
N ASN A 119 0.25 6.86 -19.13
CA ASN A 119 -0.10 7.17 -20.50
C ASN A 119 -0.52 5.87 -21.22
N PRO A 120 -1.77 5.73 -21.70
CA PRO A 120 -2.23 4.52 -22.37
C PRO A 120 -1.47 4.23 -23.68
N ALA A 121 -0.72 5.21 -24.21
CA ALA A 121 0.17 5.05 -25.35
C ALA A 121 1.62 4.66 -24.96
N SER A 122 1.90 4.48 -23.67
CA SER A 122 3.19 3.98 -23.19
C SER A 122 3.33 2.49 -23.55
N PRO A 123 4.29 2.10 -24.41
CA PRO A 123 4.51 0.70 -24.76
C PRO A 123 5.17 -0.10 -23.62
N PHE A 124 5.45 0.53 -22.48
CA PHE A 124 6.16 -0.08 -21.36
C PHE A 124 5.23 -0.98 -20.57
N PHE A 125 5.38 -2.28 -20.78
CA PHE A 125 5.06 -3.30 -19.80
C PHE A 125 6.12 -3.28 -18.69
N PHE A 126 5.83 -3.87 -17.53
CA PHE A 126 6.61 -3.68 -16.31
C PHE A 126 8.10 -3.94 -16.50
N THR A 127 8.49 -4.98 -17.24
CA THR A 127 9.92 -5.30 -17.43
C THR A 127 10.69 -4.25 -18.25
N GLN A 128 9.99 -3.29 -18.87
CA GLN A 128 10.58 -2.14 -19.56
C GLN A 128 10.28 -0.81 -18.87
N THR A 129 9.66 -0.82 -17.69
CA THR A 129 9.39 0.40 -16.92
C THR A 129 10.72 1.07 -16.55
N PRO A 130 10.97 2.33 -16.99
CA PRO A 130 12.23 3.02 -16.70
C PRO A 130 12.45 3.27 -15.21
N ASP A 131 11.35 3.55 -14.49
CA ASP A 131 11.35 3.76 -13.04
C ASP A 131 10.25 2.92 -12.37
N PRO A 132 10.58 1.72 -11.86
CA PRO A 132 9.64 0.86 -11.17
C PRO A 132 9.47 1.23 -9.69
N LEU A 133 10.20 2.26 -9.19
CA LEU A 133 10.18 2.64 -7.78
C LEU A 133 9.28 3.84 -7.49
N THR A 134 8.84 4.58 -8.51
CA THR A 134 7.92 5.72 -8.32
C THR A 134 6.48 5.31 -8.62
N THR A 135 5.63 5.45 -7.61
CA THR A 135 4.18 5.24 -7.68
C THR A 135 3.48 6.48 -8.23
N SER A 136 2.20 6.35 -8.59
CA SER A 136 1.38 7.49 -9.01
C SER A 136 1.20 8.54 -7.91
N ALA A 137 1.43 8.18 -6.64
CA ALA A 137 1.35 9.10 -5.51
C ALA A 137 2.27 10.32 -5.66
N ALA A 138 3.45 10.16 -6.29
CA ALA A 138 4.37 11.26 -6.53
C ALA A 138 3.76 12.37 -7.43
N GLN A 139 2.80 11.99 -8.28
CA GLN A 139 2.07 12.93 -9.15
C GLN A 139 0.77 13.42 -8.51
N THR A 140 0.07 12.55 -7.77
CA THR A 140 -1.27 12.86 -7.25
C THR A 140 -1.23 13.56 -5.89
N ALA A 141 -0.28 13.24 -5.02
CA ALA A 141 -0.23 13.77 -3.66
C ALA A 141 -0.16 15.31 -3.64
N PRO A 142 0.73 15.99 -4.38
CA PRO A 142 0.79 17.45 -4.34
C PRO A 142 -0.55 18.11 -4.71
N SER A 143 -1.25 17.56 -5.70
CA SER A 143 -2.57 18.05 -6.12
C SER A 143 -3.65 17.78 -5.08
N ALA A 144 -3.65 16.59 -4.46
CA ALA A 144 -4.63 16.24 -3.44
C ALA A 144 -4.46 17.08 -2.17
N PHE A 145 -3.22 17.25 -1.68
CA PHE A 145 -2.90 18.10 -0.53
C PHE A 145 -3.22 19.58 -0.81
N ALA A 146 -2.87 20.09 -1.98
CA ALA A 146 -3.19 21.47 -2.37
C ALA A 146 -4.70 21.72 -2.48
N GLN A 147 -5.46 20.77 -3.03
CA GLN A 147 -6.92 20.87 -3.09
C GLN A 147 -7.55 20.83 -1.71
N ALA A 148 -7.03 19.97 -0.82
CA ALA A 148 -7.50 19.86 0.55
C ALA A 148 -7.08 21.02 1.45
N GLY A 149 -6.04 21.78 1.07
CA GLY A 149 -5.50 22.89 1.86
C GLY A 149 -4.82 22.44 3.15
N VAL A 150 -4.23 21.24 3.16
CA VAL A 150 -3.57 20.62 4.31
C VAL A 150 -2.10 20.30 4.03
N THR A 151 -1.35 20.01 5.08
CA THR A 151 0.05 19.56 5.07
C THR A 151 0.18 18.17 5.67
N HIS A 152 1.36 17.55 5.57
CA HIS A 152 1.62 16.23 6.17
C HIS A 152 1.42 16.19 7.69
N ASP A 153 1.64 17.31 8.39
CA ASP A 153 1.44 17.39 9.85
C ASP A 153 -0.05 17.46 10.24
N ASP A 154 -0.96 17.70 9.28
CA ASP A 154 -2.40 17.69 9.51
C ASP A 154 -3.03 16.30 9.30
N ILE A 155 -2.24 15.27 8.97
CA ILE A 155 -2.74 13.92 8.69
C ILE A 155 -2.72 13.07 9.97
N ASP A 156 -3.91 12.82 10.52
CA ASP A 156 -4.07 12.03 11.74
C ASP A 156 -3.99 10.50 11.51
N VAL A 157 -4.43 10.03 10.34
CA VAL A 157 -4.47 8.61 9.97
C VAL A 157 -4.15 8.48 8.48
N LEU A 158 -3.34 7.48 8.14
CA LEU A 158 -2.97 7.19 6.76
C LEU A 158 -3.48 5.80 6.32
N GLU A 159 -4.34 5.80 5.30
CA GLU A 159 -4.88 4.59 4.69
C GLU A 159 -4.33 4.48 3.26
N ILE A 160 -3.44 3.52 3.02
CA ILE A 160 -2.73 3.35 1.75
C ILE A 160 -2.75 1.91 1.25
N TYR A 161 -2.56 1.75 -0.05
CA TYR A 161 -2.70 0.48 -0.74
C TYR A 161 -1.55 -0.48 -0.43
N ASP A 162 -1.71 -1.42 0.48
CA ASP A 162 -0.67 -2.36 0.92
C ASP A 162 -0.82 -3.76 0.30
N SER A 163 -1.07 -3.83 -1.01
CA SER A 163 -1.06 -5.11 -1.74
C SER A 163 0.22 -5.92 -1.52
N PHE A 164 1.35 -5.21 -1.36
CA PHE A 164 2.62 -5.74 -0.90
C PHE A 164 3.32 -4.77 0.04
N THR A 165 4.13 -5.27 0.98
CA THR A 165 4.87 -4.44 1.95
C THR A 165 5.81 -3.42 1.31
N ILE A 166 6.47 -3.76 0.20
CA ILE A 166 7.29 -2.80 -0.57
C ILE A 166 6.46 -1.61 -1.09
N ASN A 167 5.19 -1.81 -1.42
CA ASN A 167 4.32 -0.74 -1.92
C ASN A 167 4.01 0.30 -0.83
N VAL A 168 3.99 -0.12 0.44
CA VAL A 168 3.87 0.78 1.59
C VAL A 168 5.09 1.70 1.69
N ILE A 169 6.29 1.12 1.56
CA ILE A 169 7.55 1.89 1.58
C ILE A 169 7.56 2.94 0.47
N LEU A 170 7.25 2.55 -0.77
CA LEU A 170 7.25 3.48 -1.90
C LEU A 170 6.19 4.58 -1.75
N GLN A 171 4.97 4.23 -1.31
CA GLN A 171 3.91 5.22 -1.12
C GLN A 171 4.23 6.22 0.00
N LEU A 172 4.88 5.80 1.10
CA LEU A 172 5.31 6.75 2.14
C LEU A 172 6.28 7.80 1.61
N GLU A 173 7.17 7.40 0.71
CA GLU A 173 8.10 8.32 0.03
C GLU A 173 7.37 9.23 -0.96
N ASP A 174 6.55 8.63 -1.83
CA ASP A 174 5.93 9.34 -2.95
C ASP A 174 4.74 10.21 -2.51
N LEU A 175 4.11 9.90 -1.38
CA LEU A 175 3.17 10.80 -0.71
C LEU A 175 3.88 11.97 -0.03
N GLY A 176 5.21 11.89 0.19
CA GLY A 176 6.02 12.95 0.76
C GLY A 176 6.20 12.92 2.28
N PHE A 177 5.84 11.82 2.96
CA PHE A 177 6.09 11.68 4.41
C PHE A 177 7.58 11.50 4.74
N CYS A 178 8.37 11.04 3.77
CA CYS A 178 9.82 10.94 3.88
C CYS A 178 10.48 11.08 2.50
N PRO A 179 11.78 11.42 2.42
CA PRO A 179 12.51 11.47 1.16
C PRO A 179 12.59 10.11 0.45
N LYS A 180 12.73 10.12 -0.88
CA LYS A 180 12.93 8.91 -1.70
C LYS A 180 14.14 8.10 -1.21
N GLY A 181 13.96 6.78 -1.07
CA GLY A 181 14.96 5.86 -0.54
C GLY A 181 15.06 5.84 0.99
N GLU A 182 14.34 6.71 1.70
CA GLU A 182 14.33 6.75 3.16
C GLU A 182 13.09 6.09 3.78
N GLY A 183 12.18 5.53 2.98
CA GLY A 183 10.94 4.92 3.49
C GLY A 183 11.20 3.79 4.50
N ALA A 184 12.21 2.96 4.24
CA ALA A 184 12.62 1.93 5.19
C ALA A 184 13.12 2.54 6.53
N ARG A 185 13.93 3.60 6.45
CA ARG A 185 14.44 4.30 7.65
C ARG A 185 13.29 4.97 8.42
N PHE A 186 12.34 5.56 7.72
CA PHE A 186 11.16 6.19 8.29
C PHE A 186 10.33 5.18 9.08
N ILE A 187 10.04 4.01 8.52
CA ILE A 187 9.30 2.94 9.20
C ILE A 187 10.06 2.43 10.44
N GLY A 188 11.39 2.27 10.34
CA GLY A 188 12.21 1.80 11.45
C GLY A 188 11.75 0.43 11.96
N ASN A 189 11.42 0.33 13.25
CA ASN A 189 10.87 -0.87 13.88
C ASN A 189 9.33 -0.95 13.80
N GLY A 190 8.69 0.01 13.13
CA GLY A 190 7.24 0.08 12.95
C GLY A 190 6.49 0.87 14.03
N GLU A 191 7.16 1.51 14.99
CA GLU A 191 6.50 2.35 16.00
C GLU A 191 5.73 3.51 15.37
N VAL A 192 6.32 4.20 14.39
CA VAL A 192 5.71 5.36 13.73
C VAL A 192 4.38 5.05 13.04
N ILE A 193 4.22 3.81 12.53
CA ILE A 193 3.03 3.35 11.79
C ILE A 193 2.03 2.57 12.64
N SER A 194 2.33 2.38 13.93
CA SER A 194 1.43 1.69 14.86
C SER A 194 0.21 2.56 15.23
N LEU A 195 -0.82 1.97 15.84
CA LEU A 195 -2.02 2.72 16.29
C LEU A 195 -1.70 3.89 17.22
N ASP A 196 -0.69 3.74 18.07
CA ASP A 196 -0.22 4.78 19.00
C ASP A 196 0.96 5.59 18.43
N GLY A 197 1.30 5.35 17.16
CA GLY A 197 2.40 6.01 16.45
C GLY A 197 2.05 7.41 15.99
N LYS A 198 3.05 8.13 15.46
CA LYS A 198 2.86 9.47 14.89
C LYS A 198 1.96 9.46 13.65
N LEU A 199 1.98 8.37 12.88
CA LEU A 199 1.22 8.24 11.65
C LEU A 199 0.55 6.85 11.58
N PRO A 200 -0.53 6.60 12.34
CA PRO A 200 -1.25 5.34 12.33
C PRO A 200 -1.60 4.93 10.90
N LEU A 201 -1.09 3.77 10.47
CA LEU A 201 -1.17 3.31 9.09
C LEU A 201 -2.06 2.08 8.98
N ASN A 202 -2.98 2.08 8.02
CA ASN A 202 -3.89 0.97 7.73
C ASN A 202 -4.55 0.41 9.00
N THR A 203 -5.25 1.28 9.72
CA THR A 203 -5.83 1.00 11.04
C THR A 203 -6.95 -0.05 11.00
N HIS A 204 -7.52 -0.26 9.82
CA HIS A 204 -8.49 -1.30 9.52
C HIS A 204 -7.86 -2.71 9.41
N GLY A 205 -6.54 -2.81 9.27
CA GLY A 205 -5.82 -4.06 9.07
C GLY A 205 -5.37 -4.33 7.64
N GLY A 206 -5.56 -3.36 6.73
CA GLY A 206 -4.97 -3.35 5.40
C GLY A 206 -5.38 -4.52 4.49
N LEU A 207 -4.91 -4.45 3.25
CA LEU A 207 -5.04 -5.51 2.26
C LEU A 207 -4.21 -6.74 2.67
N LEU A 208 -3.18 -6.57 3.51
CA LEU A 208 -2.37 -7.68 4.02
C LEU A 208 -3.11 -8.56 5.03
N SER A 209 -4.13 -8.05 5.75
CA SER A 209 -4.75 -8.81 6.84
C SER A 209 -6.26 -8.63 7.02
N GLN A 210 -6.85 -7.48 6.67
CA GLN A 210 -8.31 -7.37 6.63
C GLN A 210 -8.88 -8.14 5.45
N GLY A 211 -8.51 -7.72 4.24
CA GLY A 211 -9.10 -8.23 3.01
C GLY A 211 -8.66 -7.40 1.82
N TYR A 212 -8.58 -8.01 0.65
CA TYR A 212 -8.22 -7.33 -0.58
C TYR A 212 -9.45 -7.12 -1.46
N MET A 213 -10.09 -5.95 -1.35
CA MET A 213 -11.21 -5.53 -2.20
C MET A 213 -10.82 -4.40 -3.14
N TYR A 214 -9.67 -4.55 -3.82
CA TYR A 214 -9.12 -3.56 -4.76
C TYR A 214 -9.00 -2.13 -4.19
N GLY A 215 -8.75 -2.02 -2.88
CA GLY A 215 -8.56 -0.74 -2.18
C GLY A 215 -9.85 -0.09 -1.64
N MET A 216 -11.01 -0.71 -1.83
CA MET A 216 -12.26 -0.22 -1.22
C MET A 216 -12.37 -0.54 0.28
N ALA A 217 -11.66 -1.58 0.72
CA ALA A 217 -11.58 -2.07 2.09
C ALA A 217 -10.47 -3.11 2.19
#